data_AF-A0A1G9KK09-F1
#
_entry.id   AF-A0A1G9KK09-F1
#
_cell.length_a   1.000
_cell.length_b   1.000
_cell.length_c   1.000
_cell.angle_alpha   90.00
_cell.angle_beta   90.00
_cell.angle_gamma   90.00
#
_symmetry.space_group_name_H-M   'P 1'
#
loop_
_entity.id
_entity.type
_entity.pdbx_description
1 polymer ?
#
loop_
_entity_poly.entity_id
_entity_poly.type
_entity_poly.pdbx_seq_one_letter_code
_entity_poly.pdbx_strand_id
1 'polypeptide(L)'
;MKPWILVFRVKKAALGGMMPRGLKRDIGSTLRVEASYAANLSGVRLVGFEVLVKEEEFYHITRVIRILEARHGLSLFEFSAKNAAESNAGISIKIGSKPTLNVA
;
A
#
# COMPACT_ATOMS: atom_id res chain seq x y z
N MET A 1 15.49 2.90 10.03
CA MET A 1 14.29 2.98 9.15
C MET A 1 13.40 1.80 9.47
N LYS A 2 12.09 1.99 9.60
CA LYS A 2 11.15 0.89 9.83
C LYS A 2 10.36 0.64 8.53
N PRO A 3 10.14 -0.63 8.13
CA PRO A 3 9.28 -0.95 7.02
C PRO A 3 7.81 -0.74 7.42
N TRP A 4 7.06 -0.09 6.53
CA TRP A 4 5.63 0.14 6.65
C TRP A 4 4.92 -0.41 5.42
N ILE A 5 3.73 -0.94 5.65
CA ILE A 5 2.85 -1.48 4.64
C ILE A 5 1.74 -0.46 4.40
N LEU A 6 1.57 -0.07 3.15
CA LEU A 6 0.49 0.80 2.69
C LEU A 6 -0.32 0.04 1.66
N VAL A 7 -1.53 -0.37 2.00
CA VAL A 7 -2.47 -1.03 1.07
C VAL A 7 -3.59 -0.06 0.75
N PHE A 8 -3.90 0.05 -0.54
CA PHE A 8 -4.97 0.86 -1.07
C PHE A 8 -5.95 0.02 -1.86
N ARG A 9 -7.23 0.34 -1.71
CA ARG A 9 -8.29 -0.10 -2.62
C ARG A 9 -8.37 0.83 -3.81
N VAL A 10 -8.45 0.26 -5.01
CA VAL A 10 -8.71 1.01 -6.25
C VAL A 10 -10.21 1.25 -6.38
N LYS A 11 -10.63 2.52 -6.47
CA LYS A 11 -12.04 2.87 -6.72
C LYS A 11 -12.39 2.49 -8.16
N LYS A 12 -13.61 1.98 -8.38
CA LYS A 12 -14.09 1.45 -9.69
C LYS A 12 -13.90 2.41 -10.88
N ALA A 13 -13.81 3.71 -10.65
CA ALA A 13 -13.60 4.72 -11.70
C ALA A 13 -12.14 4.81 -12.22
N ALA A 14 -11.15 4.29 -11.48
CA ALA A 14 -9.75 4.27 -11.91
C ALA A 14 -9.50 3.06 -12.83
N LEU A 15 -10.09 3.07 -14.04
CA LEU A 15 -10.08 1.96 -15.01
C LEU A 15 -8.81 1.89 -15.87
N GLY A 16 -7.66 2.34 -15.37
CA GLY A 16 -6.37 2.29 -16.06
C GLY A 16 -5.38 1.31 -15.43
N GLY A 17 -5.58 0.00 -15.63
CA GLY A 17 -4.65 -1.05 -15.15
C GLY A 17 -4.69 -1.32 -13.63
N MET A 18 -4.00 -2.38 -13.17
CA MET A 18 -3.89 -2.71 -11.73
C MET A 18 -3.03 -1.70 -10.96
N MET A 19 -2.00 -1.13 -11.59
CA MET A 19 -1.26 0.02 -11.07
C MET A 19 -1.48 1.23 -12.00
N PRO A 20 -2.16 2.28 -11.52
CA PRO A 20 -2.25 3.55 -12.23
C PRO A 20 -0.87 4.05 -12.68
N ARG A 21 -0.79 4.55 -13.92
CA ARG A 21 0.45 5.14 -14.46
C ARG A 21 0.90 6.29 -13.56
N GLY A 22 2.18 6.33 -13.22
CA GLY A 22 2.75 7.37 -12.33
C GLY A 22 2.59 7.10 -10.83
N LEU A 23 1.84 6.06 -10.43
CA LEU A 23 1.65 5.75 -9.01
C LEU A 23 2.97 5.46 -8.28
N LYS A 24 3.82 4.60 -8.86
CA LYS A 24 5.18 4.32 -8.34
C LYS A 24 6.06 5.58 -8.28
N ARG A 25 5.92 6.48 -9.25
CA ARG A 25 6.68 7.74 -9.31
C ARG A 25 6.26 8.67 -8.18
N ASP A 26 4.96 8.82 -7.95
CA ASP A 26 4.43 9.70 -6.91
C ASP A 26 4.84 9.22 -5.52
N ILE A 27 4.77 7.91 -5.23
CA ILE A 27 5.25 7.39 -3.95
C ILE A 27 6.78 7.45 -3.84
N GLY A 28 7.51 7.07 -4.90
CA GLY A 28 8.97 7.03 -4.92
C GLY A 28 9.63 8.41 -4.84
N SER A 29 8.89 9.47 -5.16
CA SER A 29 9.36 10.85 -5.02
C SER A 29 9.50 11.30 -3.55
N THR A 30 8.80 10.62 -2.64
CA THR A 30 8.68 11.04 -1.24
C THR A 30 9.09 9.95 -0.25
N LEU A 31 8.88 8.68 -0.59
CA LEU A 31 9.17 7.53 0.26
C LEU A 31 10.04 6.53 -0.49
N ARG A 32 10.94 5.88 0.25
CA ARG A 32 11.73 4.77 -0.30
C ARG A 32 10.86 3.52 -0.38
N VAL A 33 10.48 3.12 -1.59
CA VAL A 33 9.69 1.91 -1.85
C VAL A 33 10.62 0.72 -1.98
N GLU A 34 10.43 -0.30 -1.15
CA GLU A 34 11.15 -1.57 -1.23
C GLU A 34 10.41 -2.58 -2.12
N ALA A 35 9.09 -2.63 -2.00
CA ALA A 35 8.25 -3.52 -2.80
C ALA A 35 6.92 -2.87 -3.16
N SER A 36 6.33 -3.35 -4.25
CA SER A 36 5.00 -2.95 -4.70
C SER A 36 4.26 -4.17 -5.24
N TYR A 37 2.99 -4.31 -4.90
CA TYR A 37 2.19 -5.46 -5.29
C TYR A 37 0.78 -5.00 -5.69
N ALA A 38 0.12 -5.81 -6.51
CA ALA A 38 -1.25 -5.63 -6.90
C ALA A 38 -1.99 -6.95 -6.77
N ALA A 39 -3.18 -6.92 -6.18
CA ALA A 39 -4.00 -8.10 -5.95
C ALA A 39 -5.45 -7.81 -6.33
N ASN A 40 -6.19 -8.86 -6.70
CA ASN A 40 -7.63 -8.78 -6.89
C ASN A 40 -8.29 -9.77 -5.93
N LEU A 41 -9.02 -9.26 -4.94
CA LEU A 41 -9.68 -10.05 -3.90
C LEU A 41 -11.18 -9.86 -4.03
N SER A 42 -11.91 -10.92 -4.43
CA SER A 42 -13.38 -10.90 -4.50
C SER A 42 -13.94 -9.71 -5.30
N GLY A 43 -13.29 -9.36 -6.41
CA GLY A 43 -13.68 -8.22 -7.26
C GLY A 43 -13.22 -6.85 -6.75
N VAL A 44 -12.49 -6.80 -5.64
CA VAL A 44 -11.82 -5.61 -5.12
C VAL A 44 -10.37 -5.61 -5.57
N ARG A 45 -9.98 -4.60 -6.35
CA ARG A 45 -8.59 -4.38 -6.74
C ARG A 45 -7.85 -3.66 -5.62
N LEU A 46 -6.74 -4.24 -5.19
CA LEU A 46 -5.83 -3.69 -4.20
C LEU A 46 -4.47 -3.40 -4.84
N VAL A 47 -3.84 -2.34 -4.38
CA VAL A 47 -2.44 -2.02 -4.66
C VAL A 47 -1.77 -1.77 -3.33
N GLY A 48 -0.59 -2.37 -3.12
CA GLY A 48 0.15 -2.14 -1.90
C GLY A 48 1.62 -1.81 -2.15
N PHE A 49 2.20 -1.18 -1.13
CA PHE A 49 3.57 -0.71 -1.11
C PHE A 49 4.20 -1.05 0.23
N GLU A 50 5.42 -1.57 0.16
CA GLU A 50 6.32 -1.61 1.30
C GLU A 50 7.25 -0.41 1.21
N VAL A 51 7.23 0.44 2.22
CA VAL A 51 8.04 1.66 2.28
C VAL A 51 8.92 1.68 3.51
N LEU A 52 10.17 2.10 3.35
CA LEU A 52 11.06 2.37 4.47
C LEU A 52 10.90 3.82 4.89
N VAL A 53 10.59 4.03 6.17
CA VAL A 53 10.34 5.36 6.72
C VAL A 53 11.17 5.55 7.97
N LYS A 54 11.87 6.69 8.07
CA LYS A 54 12.46 7.15 9.34
C LYS A 54 11.39 7.77 10.23
N GLU A 55 11.65 7.82 11.52
CA GLU A 55 10.72 8.42 12.48
C GLU A 55 10.40 9.89 12.15
N GLU A 56 11.43 10.66 11.76
CA GLU A 56 11.31 12.02 11.27
C GLU A 56 10.53 12.15 9.96
N GLU A 57 10.42 11.09 9.14
CA GLU A 57 9.74 11.11 7.84
C GLU A 57 8.28 10.66 7.92
N PHE A 58 7.82 10.22 9.10
CA PHE A 58 6.50 9.61 9.27
C PHE A 58 5.34 10.50 8.80
N TYR A 59 5.47 11.82 9.01
CA TYR A 59 4.46 12.78 8.56
C TYR A 59 4.28 12.78 7.03
N HIS A 60 5.34 12.46 6.27
CA HIS A 60 5.27 12.37 4.82
C HIS A 60 4.34 11.24 4.35
N ILE A 61 4.19 10.16 5.14
CA ILE A 61 3.28 9.05 4.81
C ILE A 61 1.86 9.58 4.66
N THR A 62 1.38 10.35 5.63
CA THR A 62 0.01 10.89 5.58
C THR A 62 -0.21 11.81 4.38
N ARG A 63 0.80 12.59 4.01
CA ARG A 63 0.78 13.44 2.81
C ARG A 63 0.71 12.60 1.54
N VAL A 64 1.53 11.55 1.45
CA VAL A 64 1.53 10.63 0.30
C VAL A 64 0.17 9.94 0.18
N ILE A 65 -0.38 9.40 1.27
CA ILE A 65 -1.71 8.78 1.29
C ILE A 65 -2.74 9.73 0.65
N ARG A 66 -2.80 11.00 1.08
CA ARG A 66 -3.73 11.99 0.53
C ARG A 66 -3.52 12.24 -0.97
N ILE A 67 -2.27 12.35 -1.42
CA ILE A 67 -1.94 12.53 -2.85
C ILE A 67 -2.43 11.32 -3.64
N LEU A 68 -2.19 10.11 -3.12
CA LEU A 68 -2.56 8.86 -3.76
C LEU A 68 -4.08 8.70 -3.86
N GLU A 69 -4.82 9.02 -2.81
CA GLU A 69 -6.28 8.99 -2.82
C GLU A 69 -6.88 10.00 -3.80
N ALA A 70 -6.34 11.22 -3.84
CA ALA A 70 -6.85 12.31 -4.67
C ALA A 70 -6.52 12.12 -6.17
N ARG A 71 -5.29 11.71 -6.50
CA ARG A 71 -4.81 11.66 -7.88
C ARG A 71 -5.04 10.33 -8.57
N HIS A 72 -5.05 9.23 -7.82
CA HIS A 72 -5.09 7.88 -8.39
C HIS A 72 -6.41 7.15 -8.12
N GLY A 73 -7.40 7.83 -7.54
CA GLY A 73 -8.69 7.21 -7.22
C GLY A 73 -8.53 6.06 -6.23
N LEU A 74 -7.57 6.18 -5.32
CA LEU A 74 -7.31 5.18 -4.29
C LEU A 74 -8.10 5.50 -3.01
N SER A 75 -8.19 4.51 -2.13
CA SER A 75 -8.68 4.65 -0.76
C SER A 75 -7.77 3.82 0.13
N LEU A 76 -7.29 4.39 1.24
CA LEU A 76 -6.50 3.62 2.18
C LEU A 76 -7.31 2.42 2.68
N PHE A 77 -6.71 1.24 2.63
CA PHE A 77 -7.28 -0.01 3.09
C PHE A 77 -6.54 -0.51 4.33
N GLU A 78 -5.21 -0.49 4.30
CA GLU A 78 -4.39 -0.86 5.43
C GLU A 78 -3.17 0.06 5.54
N PHE A 79 -2.83 0.42 6.77
CA PHE A 79 -1.57 1.06 7.13
C PHE A 79 -1.05 0.44 8.41
N SER A 80 0.08 -0.27 8.31
CA SER A 80 0.64 -1.04 9.42
C SER A 80 2.17 -1.06 9.35
N ALA A 81 2.82 -1.15 10.50
CA ALA A 81 4.26 -1.42 10.53
C ALA A 81 4.50 -2.89 10.17
N LYS A 82 5.46 -3.18 9.29
CA LYS A 82 5.84 -4.56 8.98
C LYS A 82 6.66 -5.09 10.15
N ASN A 83 6.12 -6.09 10.86
CA ASN A 83 6.83 -6.73 11.96
C ASN A 83 8.04 -7.50 11.42
N ALA A 84 9.22 -7.27 12.00
CA ALA A 84 10.48 -7.87 11.54
C ALA A 84 10.48 -9.42 11.57
N ALA A 85 9.60 -10.04 12.37
CA ALA A 85 9.47 -11.49 12.46
C ALA A 85 8.72 -12.13 11.27
N GLU A 86 8.01 -11.33 10.46
CA GLU A 86 7.20 -11.81 9.33
C GLU A 86 7.87 -11.54 7.98
N SER A 87 9.15 -11.14 7.95
CA SER A 87 9.84 -10.72 6.72
C SER A 87 9.94 -11.81 5.64
N ASN A 88 9.73 -13.08 5.99
CA ASN A 88 9.75 -14.23 5.06
C ASN A 88 8.36 -14.86 4.83
N ALA A 89 7.30 -14.34 5.44
CA ALA A 89 5.94 -14.78 5.21
C ALA A 89 5.24 -13.74 4.35
N GLY A 90 4.53 -14.17 3.31
CA GLY A 90 3.77 -13.26 2.43
C GLY A 90 2.89 -12.28 3.20
N ILE A 91 2.54 -11.16 2.56
CA ILE A 91 1.84 -10.06 3.22
C ILE A 91 0.48 -10.55 3.71
N SER A 92 0.27 -10.45 5.01
CA SER A 92 -0.89 -10.97 5.71
C SER A 92 -1.92 -9.84 5.88
N ILE A 93 -2.86 -9.72 4.94
CA ILE A 93 -3.86 -8.65 4.96
C ILE A 93 -5.06 -9.08 5.82
N LYS A 94 -5.39 -8.30 6.86
CA LYS A 94 -6.53 -8.57 7.74
C LYS A 94 -7.80 -7.88 7.22
N ILE A 95 -8.80 -8.66 6.81
CA ILE A 95 -10.06 -8.14 6.26
C ILE A 95 -11.17 -8.24 7.32
N GLY A 96 -11.37 -7.15 8.08
CA GLY A 96 -12.43 -7.07 9.10
C GLY A 96 -12.29 -8.10 10.23
N SER A 97 -13.38 -8.78 10.57
CA SER A 97 -13.41 -9.88 11.57
C SER A 97 -13.04 -11.26 10.99
N LYS A 98 -12.52 -11.31 9.76
CA LYS A 98 -12.24 -12.55 9.00
C LYS A 98 -10.73 -12.73 8.73
N PRO A 99 -10.30 -13.97 8.42
CA PRO A 99 -8.91 -14.41 8.61
C PRO A 99 -7.91 -13.66 7.75
N THR A 100 -6.69 -13.60 8.27
CA THR A 100 -5.50 -13.00 7.65
C THR A 100 -5.17 -13.74 6.35
N LEU A 101 -5.05 -13.00 5.25
CA LEU A 101 -4.84 -13.58 3.92
C LEU A 101 -3.39 -13.36 3.50
N ASN A 102 -2.64 -14.45 3.35
CA ASN A 102 -1.24 -14.43 2.90
C ASN A 102 -1.17 -14.19 1.39
N VAL A 103 -0.62 -13.06 0.97
CA VAL A 103 -0.34 -12.74 -0.43
C VAL A 103 1.14 -13.04 -0.69
N ALA A 104 1.40 -14.04 -1.54
CA ALA A 104 2.74 -14.47 -1.99
C ALA A 104 3.22 -13.64 -3.18
#